data_AF-A0A4X2K7E6-F1
#
_entry.id   AF-A0A4X2K7E6-F1
#
_cell.length_a   1.000
_cell.length_b   1.000
_cell.length_c   1.000
_cell.angle_alpha   90.00
_cell.angle_beta   90.00
_cell.angle_gamma   90.00
#
_symmetry.space_group_name_H-M   'P 1'
#
loop_
_entity.id
_entity.type
_entity.pdbx_description
1 polymer ?
#
loop_
_entity_poly.entity_id
_entity_poly.type
_entity_poly.pdbx_seq_one_letter_code
_entity_poly.pdbx_strand_id
1 'polypeptide(L)'
;MEIIFCGLRLLFGIFFMLTGVIKISGRHIPAHVYAQMKVQMLKFAQVLPLKALVDHNPDPGNLLVILGWVELVAAFLLVMGPPLLQELGCILLTLLMMGSLYSLVLLKESVVTCAPSTLCLGILILLVTHICHVS
;
A
#
# COMPACT_ATOMS: atom_id res chain seq x y z
N MET A 1 -19.46 3.11 -18.48
CA MET A 1 -18.50 3.65 -17.49
C MET A 1 -17.91 2.55 -16.61
N GLU A 2 -18.67 1.49 -16.28
CA GLU A 2 -18.22 0.38 -15.43
C GLU A 2 -16.97 -0.37 -15.94
N ILE A 3 -16.80 -0.50 -17.25
CA ILE A 3 -15.62 -1.15 -17.86
C ILE A 3 -14.32 -0.39 -17.51
N ILE A 4 -14.38 0.95 -17.43
CA ILE A 4 -13.22 1.78 -17.11
C ILE A 4 -12.76 1.50 -15.68
N PHE A 5 -13.70 1.48 -14.73
CA PHE A 5 -13.41 1.16 -13.33
C PHE A 5 -12.93 -0.28 -13.13
N CYS A 6 -13.51 -1.22 -13.88
CA CYS A 6 -13.08 -2.61 -13.87
C CYS A 6 -11.63 -2.76 -14.38
N GLY A 7 -11.29 -2.12 -15.50
CA GLY A 7 -9.94 -2.09 -16.04
C GLY A 7 -8.94 -1.43 -15.09
N LEU A 8 -9.33 -0.33 -14.45
CA LEU A 8 -8.50 0.39 -13.49
C LEU A 8 -8.22 -0.45 -12.24
N ARG A 9 -9.22 -1.17 -11.73
CA ARG A 9 -9.05 -2.15 -10.63
C ARG A 9 -8.07 -3.25 -10.98
N LEU A 10 -8.23 -3.87 -12.15
CA LEU A 10 -7.33 -4.93 -12.62
C LEU A 10 -5.90 -4.42 -12.76
N LEU A 11 -5.73 -3.27 -13.40
CA LEU A 11 -4.42 -2.64 -13.60
C LEU A 11 -3.72 -2.37 -12.26
N PHE A 12 -4.42 -1.74 -11.32
CA PHE A 12 -3.89 -1.42 -10.01
C PHE A 12 -3.63 -2.68 -9.18
N GLY A 13 -4.56 -3.63 -9.15
CA GLY A 13 -4.40 -4.87 -8.42
C GLY A 13 -3.19 -5.68 -8.90
N ILE A 14 -2.96 -5.78 -10.20
CA ILE A 14 -1.77 -6.44 -10.75
C ILE A 14 -0.50 -5.67 -10.38
N PHE A 15 -0.51 -4.33 -10.51
CA PHE A 15 0.63 -3.49 -10.17
C PHE A 15 1.05 -3.64 -8.70
N PHE A 16 0.08 -3.60 -7.78
CA PHE A 16 0.34 -3.76 -6.36
C PHE A 16 0.70 -5.18 -5.95
N MET A 17 0.14 -6.19 -6.62
CA MET A 17 0.60 -7.57 -6.45
C MET A 17 2.09 -7.69 -6.77
N LEU A 18 2.53 -7.17 -7.91
CA LEU A 18 3.94 -7.19 -8.30
C LEU A 18 4.82 -6.46 -7.27
N THR A 19 4.36 -5.29 -6.82
CA THR A 19 5.06 -4.48 -5.81
C THR A 19 5.17 -5.22 -4.46
N GLY A 20 4.10 -5.90 -4.04
CA GLY A 20 4.05 -6.74 -2.85
C GLY A 20 5.00 -7.94 -2.94
N VAL A 21 5.01 -8.65 -4.09
CA VAL A 21 5.96 -9.75 -4.33
C VAL A 21 7.40 -9.25 -4.24
N ILE A 22 7.72 -8.09 -4.81
CA ILE A 22 9.07 -7.51 -4.73
C ILE A 22 9.46 -7.21 -3.27
N LYS A 23 8.54 -6.66 -2.47
CA LYS A 23 8.75 -6.38 -1.04
C LYS A 23 8.97 -7.66 -0.23
N ILE A 24 8.21 -8.71 -0.50
CA ILE A 24 8.36 -10.04 0.15
C ILE A 24 9.69 -10.68 -0.26
N SER A 25 10.08 -10.54 -1.53
CA SER A 25 11.27 -11.19 -2.08
C SER A 25 12.58 -10.65 -1.50
N GLY A 26 12.59 -9.43 -0.94
CA GLY A 26 13.53 -8.96 0.08
C GLY A 26 15.04 -8.98 -0.23
N ARG A 27 15.49 -9.48 -1.39
CA ARG A 27 16.87 -9.96 -1.57
C ARG A 27 17.86 -8.92 -2.09
N HIS A 28 17.42 -7.70 -2.42
CA HIS A 28 18.28 -6.68 -3.06
C HIS A 28 18.01 -5.22 -2.60
N ILE A 29 17.61 -5.00 -1.34
CA ILE A 29 17.33 -3.65 -0.84
C ILE A 29 18.58 -3.07 -0.14
N PRO A 30 19.16 -1.96 -0.62
CA PRO A 30 20.34 -1.35 0.00
C PRO A 30 20.04 -0.78 1.40
N ALA A 31 20.98 -0.91 2.33
CA ALA A 31 20.84 -0.59 3.76
C ALA A 31 20.34 0.84 4.06
N HIS A 32 20.59 1.79 3.15
CA HIS A 32 20.12 3.18 3.22
C HIS A 32 18.58 3.29 3.06
N VAL A 33 17.98 2.49 2.17
CA VAL A 33 16.52 2.47 1.93
C VAL A 33 15.82 1.76 3.10
N TYR A 34 16.49 0.78 3.70
CA TYR A 34 15.99 0.03 4.84
C TYR A 34 15.86 0.89 6.12
N ALA A 35 16.83 1.77 6.39
CA ALA A 35 16.78 2.69 7.52
C ALA A 35 15.65 3.73 7.38
N GLN A 36 15.38 4.17 6.15
CA GLN A 36 14.29 5.10 5.87
C GLN A 36 12.92 4.42 5.98
N MET A 37 12.75 3.23 5.39
CA MET A 37 11.54 2.41 5.53
C MET A 37 11.20 2.12 7.00
N LYS A 38 12.22 1.94 7.84
CA LYS A 38 12.09 1.72 9.29
C LYS A 38 11.43 2.89 10.03
N VAL A 39 11.68 4.14 9.61
CA VAL A 39 11.03 5.34 10.18
C VAL A 39 9.57 5.45 9.71
N GLN A 40 9.30 5.11 8.44
CA GLN A 40 7.92 5.07 7.92
C GLN A 40 7.09 4.05 8.70
N MET A 41 7.69 2.88 8.93
CA MET A 41 7.12 1.76 9.66
C MET A 41 6.79 2.10 11.10
N LEU A 42 7.65 2.85 11.79
CA LEU A 42 7.40 3.28 13.16
C LEU A 42 6.17 4.18 13.26
N LYS A 43 5.95 5.05 12.25
CA LYS A 43 4.75 5.90 12.15
C LYS A 43 3.53 5.11 11.70
N PHE A 44 3.71 4.12 10.82
CA PHE A 44 2.66 3.18 10.43
C PHE A 44 2.16 2.33 11.60
N ALA A 45 3.07 1.87 12.46
CA ALA A 45 2.76 1.14 13.70
C ALA A 45 2.15 2.02 14.81
N GLN A 46 2.14 3.35 14.64
CA GLN A 46 1.36 4.24 15.51
C GLN A 46 -0.10 4.38 15.04
N VAL A 47 -0.36 4.25 13.73
CA VAL A 47 -1.72 4.35 13.17
C VAL A 47 -2.41 2.99 13.01
N LEU A 48 -1.65 1.91 12.84
CA LEU A 48 -2.15 0.55 13.01
C LEU A 48 -2.00 0.16 14.49
N PRO A 49 -3.06 -0.32 15.16
CA PRO A 49 -2.99 -0.84 16.53
C PRO A 49 -2.21 -2.18 16.64
N LEU A 50 -1.30 -2.45 15.70
CA LEU A 50 -0.39 -3.60 15.72
C LEU A 50 0.47 -3.63 16.98
N LYS A 51 0.80 -2.47 17.55
CA LYS A 51 1.58 -2.37 18.79
C LYS A 51 0.85 -2.97 20.01
N ALA A 52 -0.47 -3.09 19.96
CA ALA A 52 -1.27 -3.76 21.00
C ALA A 52 -1.43 -5.27 20.74
N LEU A 53 -1.20 -5.73 19.51
CA LEU A 53 -1.34 -7.15 19.12
C LEU A 53 0.00 -7.90 19.07
N VAL A 54 1.10 -7.17 18.90
CA VAL A 54 2.46 -7.73 18.77
C VAL A 54 3.30 -7.22 19.93
N ASP A 55 3.31 -7.99 21.03
CA ASP A 55 4.10 -7.77 22.26
C ASP A 55 5.63 -7.83 22.00
N HIS A 56 6.04 -8.35 20.85
CA HIS A 56 7.43 -8.56 20.51
C HIS A 56 7.93 -7.52 19.51
N ASN A 57 8.80 -6.60 19.95
CA ASN A 57 9.41 -5.53 19.14
C ASN A 57 9.94 -6.08 17.79
N PRO A 58 9.17 -5.97 16.69
CA PRO A 58 9.45 -6.77 15.52
C PRO A 58 10.59 -6.16 14.74
N ASP A 59 11.51 -7.00 14.26
CA ASP A 59 12.57 -6.58 13.38
C ASP A 59 11.99 -5.86 12.14
N PRO A 60 12.57 -4.71 11.75
CA PRO A 60 12.05 -3.86 10.69
C PRO A 60 11.96 -4.54 9.32
N GLY A 61 12.80 -5.55 9.08
CA GLY A 61 12.75 -6.36 7.86
C GLY A 61 11.54 -7.28 7.84
N ASN A 62 11.18 -7.84 8.99
CA ASN A 62 10.00 -8.66 9.12
C ASN A 62 8.73 -7.83 8.92
N LEU A 63 8.74 -6.58 9.42
CA LEU A 63 7.63 -5.64 9.23
C LEU A 63 7.43 -5.25 7.75
N LEU A 64 8.52 -5.05 7.00
CA LEU A 64 8.49 -4.83 5.56
C LEU A 64 7.90 -6.02 4.78
N VAL A 65 8.30 -7.24 5.15
CA VAL A 65 7.74 -8.47 4.58
C VAL A 65 6.26 -8.58 4.91
N ILE A 66 5.86 -8.30 6.17
CA ILE A 66 4.45 -8.27 6.59
C ILE A 66 3.65 -7.27 5.75
N LEU A 67 4.17 -6.05 5.53
CA LEU A 67 3.48 -5.11 4.65
C LEU A 67 3.43 -5.54 3.20
N GLY A 68 4.47 -6.21 2.70
CA GLY A 68 4.45 -6.81 1.37
C GLY A 68 3.33 -7.85 1.24
N TRP A 69 3.15 -8.68 2.27
CA TRP A 69 2.03 -9.62 2.35
C TRP A 69 0.67 -8.91 2.45
N VAL A 70 0.55 -7.86 3.26
CA VAL A 70 -0.69 -7.07 3.37
C VAL A 70 -1.02 -6.41 2.02
N GLU A 71 -0.03 -5.84 1.34
CA GLU A 71 -0.21 -5.25 0.01
C GLU A 71 -0.64 -6.29 -1.02
N LEU A 72 -0.01 -7.47 -1.01
CA LEU A 72 -0.35 -8.57 -1.90
C LEU A 72 -1.78 -9.07 -1.67
N VAL A 73 -2.16 -9.27 -0.40
CA VAL A 73 -3.51 -9.72 -0.02
C VAL A 73 -4.56 -8.66 -0.35
N ALA A 74 -4.28 -7.38 -0.07
CA ALA A 74 -5.17 -6.27 -0.39
C ALA A 74 -5.36 -6.13 -1.91
N ALA A 75 -4.29 -6.28 -2.69
CA ALA A 75 -4.33 -6.27 -4.14
C ALA A 75 -5.11 -7.45 -4.71
N PHE A 76 -4.94 -8.65 -4.15
CA PHE A 76 -5.73 -9.82 -4.51
C PHE A 76 -7.23 -9.61 -4.22
N LEU A 77 -7.55 -9.08 -3.04
CA LEU A 77 -8.92 -8.70 -2.66
C LEU A 77 -9.50 -7.65 -3.59
N LEU A 78 -8.71 -6.67 -4.04
CA LEU A 78 -9.17 -5.64 -4.95
C LEU A 78 -9.55 -6.20 -6.33
N VAL A 79 -8.87 -7.25 -6.80
CA VAL A 79 -9.14 -7.90 -8.09
C VAL A 79 -10.29 -8.91 -7.99
N MET A 80 -10.23 -9.83 -7.03
CA MET A 80 -11.15 -10.98 -6.96
C MET A 80 -12.25 -10.85 -5.90
N GLY A 81 -12.18 -9.86 -5.00
CA GLY A 81 -13.11 -9.76 -3.88
C GLY A 81 -14.53 -9.32 -4.28
N PRO A 82 -15.55 -9.63 -3.46
CA PRO A 82 -16.87 -8.97 -3.49
C PRO A 82 -16.77 -7.48 -3.08
N PRO A 83 -17.79 -6.64 -3.31
CA PRO A 83 -17.74 -5.18 -3.08
C PRO A 83 -17.21 -4.78 -1.69
N LEU A 84 -17.64 -5.46 -0.61
CA LEU A 84 -17.14 -5.24 0.74
C LEU A 84 -15.63 -5.51 0.90
N LEU A 85 -15.12 -6.59 0.29
CA LEU A 85 -13.70 -6.93 0.35
C LEU A 85 -12.86 -6.03 -0.57
N GLN A 86 -13.43 -5.58 -1.69
CA GLN A 86 -12.79 -4.60 -2.56
C GLN A 86 -12.61 -3.28 -1.85
N GLU A 87 -13.64 -2.80 -1.14
CA GLU A 87 -13.57 -1.58 -0.35
C GLU A 87 -12.44 -1.67 0.69
N LEU A 88 -12.40 -2.78 1.44
CA LEU A 88 -11.35 -3.01 2.43
C LEU A 88 -9.94 -3.06 1.79
N GLY A 89 -9.79 -3.78 0.68
CA GLY A 89 -8.54 -3.86 -0.07
C GLY A 89 -8.10 -2.49 -0.58
N CYS A 90 -9.03 -1.68 -1.07
CA CYS A 90 -8.77 -0.34 -1.56
C CYS A 90 -8.37 0.61 -0.41
N ILE A 91 -9.04 0.56 0.74
CA ILE A 91 -8.66 1.33 1.93
C ILE A 91 -7.24 0.96 2.39
N LEU A 92 -6.93 -0.33 2.46
CA LEU A 92 -5.59 -0.82 2.83
C LEU A 92 -4.52 -0.33 1.85
N LEU A 93 -4.76 -0.47 0.55
CA LEU A 93 -3.86 0.02 -0.51
C LEU A 93 -3.67 1.54 -0.48
N THR A 94 -4.72 2.30 -0.16
CA THR A 94 -4.66 3.76 0.00
C THR A 94 -3.75 4.13 1.15
N LEU A 95 -3.93 3.47 2.31
CA LEU A 95 -3.06 3.66 3.47
C LEU A 95 -1.61 3.36 3.10
N LEU A 96 -1.35 2.23 2.45
CA LEU A 96 0.00 1.83 2.01
C LEU A 96 0.64 2.88 1.09
N MET A 97 -0.12 3.42 0.13
CA MET A 97 0.38 4.48 -0.73
C MET A 97 0.61 5.79 0.00
N MET A 98 -0.27 6.18 0.94
CA MET A 98 -0.03 7.33 1.82
C MET A 98 1.27 7.16 2.61
N GLY A 99 1.57 5.95 3.10
CA GLY A 99 2.84 5.63 3.75
C GLY A 99 4.06 5.81 2.85
N SER A 100 3.94 5.37 1.60
CA SER A 100 4.99 5.56 0.58
C SER A 100 5.20 7.05 0.28
N LEU A 101 4.11 7.78 0.08
CA LEU A 101 4.12 9.21 -0.27
C LEU A 101 4.70 10.08 0.85
N TYR A 102 4.30 9.82 2.10
CA TYR A 102 4.84 10.49 3.29
C TYR A 102 6.36 10.36 3.39
N SER A 103 6.91 9.30 2.80
CA SER A 103 8.29 8.92 3.00
C SER A 103 9.18 9.38 1.88
N LEU A 104 8.66 9.43 0.66
CA LEU A 104 9.20 10.28 -0.40
C LEU A 104 9.33 11.74 0.08
N VAL A 105 8.31 12.26 0.77
CA VAL A 105 8.33 13.62 1.34
C VAL A 105 9.40 13.74 2.44
N LEU A 106 9.55 12.73 3.30
CA LEU A 106 10.58 12.72 4.36
C LEU A 106 12.01 12.58 3.81
N LEU A 107 12.20 11.83 2.70
CA LEU A 107 13.48 11.69 1.99
C LEU A 107 13.90 12.96 1.26
N LYS A 108 13.01 13.95 1.16
CA LYS A 108 13.28 15.23 0.50
C LYS A 108 13.63 15.08 -0.99
N GLU A 109 13.19 14.00 -1.62
CA GLU A 109 13.33 13.83 -3.07
C GLU A 109 12.39 14.77 -3.83
N SER A 110 12.81 15.13 -5.04
CA SER A 110 12.14 16.06 -5.94
C SER A 110 10.64 15.76 -6.10
N VAL A 111 9.82 16.81 -6.01
CA VAL A 111 8.35 16.81 -6.20
C VAL A 111 7.93 16.13 -7.52
N VAL A 112 8.82 16.10 -8.52
CA VAL A 112 8.60 15.44 -9.82
C VAL A 112 8.49 13.90 -9.68
N THR A 113 9.16 13.31 -8.68
CA THR A 113 9.06 11.89 -8.33
C THR A 113 7.79 11.56 -7.53
N CYS A 114 7.11 12.57 -6.99
CA CYS A 114 5.89 12.43 -6.18
C CYS A 114 4.59 12.39 -7.00
N ALA A 115 4.67 12.80 -8.28
CA ALA A 115 3.56 12.79 -9.22
C ALA A 115 2.89 11.41 -9.40
N PRO A 116 3.60 10.29 -9.66
CA PRO A 116 2.96 8.99 -9.84
C PRO A 116 2.24 8.50 -8.58
N SER A 117 2.82 8.75 -7.39
CA SER A 117 2.22 8.35 -6.11
C SER A 117 0.94 9.14 -5.81
N THR A 118 0.92 10.44 -6.16
CA THR A 118 -0.26 11.31 -5.97
C THR A 118 -1.38 10.95 -6.94
N LEU A 119 -1.05 10.68 -8.20
CA LEU A 119 -2.01 10.20 -9.21
C LEU A 119 -2.60 8.85 -8.80
N CYS A 120 -1.76 7.93 -8.31
CA CYS A 120 -2.17 6.61 -7.84
C CYS A 120 -3.15 6.72 -6.65
N LEU A 121 -2.87 7.61 -5.69
CA LEU A 121 -3.78 7.89 -4.58
C LEU A 121 -5.11 8.47 -5.03
N GLY A 122 -5.09 9.48 -5.90
CA GLY A 122 -6.30 10.13 -6.40
C GLY A 122 -7.21 9.13 -7.11
N ILE A 123 -6.63 8.25 -7.92
CA ILE A 123 -7.35 7.18 -8.60
C ILE A 123 -7.95 6.18 -7.60
N LEU A 124 -7.22 5.80 -6.54
CA LEU A 124 -7.73 4.86 -5.54
C LEU A 124 -8.91 5.43 -4.76
N ILE A 125 -8.84 6.71 -4.39
CA ILE A 125 -9.93 7.40 -3.68
C ILE A 125 -11.18 7.48 -4.56
N LEU A 126 -11.00 7.73 -5.86
CA LEU A 126 -12.10 7.75 -6.83
C LEU A 126 -12.74 6.35 -6.95
N LEU A 127 -11.93 5.28 -6.96
CA LEU A 127 -12.40 3.89 -6.91
C LEU A 127 -13.22 3.59 -5.65
N VAL A 128 -12.70 3.96 -4.46
CA VAL A 128 -13.39 3.79 -3.17
C VAL A 128 -14.76 4.48 -3.20
N THR A 129 -14.82 5.72 -3.67
CA THR A 129 -16.06 6.50 -3.71
C THR A 129 -17.09 5.84 -4.64
N HIS A 130 -16.65 5.29 -5.78
CA HIS A 130 -17.54 4.57 -6.70
C HIS A 130 -18.02 3.22 -6.14
N ILE A 131 -17.15 2.45 -5.46
CA ILE A 131 -17.52 1.18 -4.83
C ILE A 131 -18.55 1.42 -3.72
N CYS A 132 -18.32 2.43 -2.88
CA CYS A 132 -19.21 2.79 -1.78
C CYS A 132 -20.59 3.30 -2.24
N HIS A 133 -20.66 3.95 -3.42
CA HIS A 133 -21.93 4.39 -4.00
C HIS A 133 -22.72 3.25 -4.68
N VAL A 134 -22.05 2.17 -5.09
CA VAL A 134 -22.67 1.03 -5.78
C VAL A 134 -23.07 -0.10 -4.82
N SER A 135 -22.42 -0.19 -3.65
CA SER A 135 -22.66 -1.22 -2.63
C SER A 135 -23.83 -0.90 -1.71
#